data_AF-A0A940BHU8-F1
#
_entry.id   AF-A0A940BHU8-F1
#
_cell.length_a   1.000
_cell.length_b   1.000
_cell.length_c   1.000
_cell.angle_alpha   90.00
_cell.angle_beta   90.00
_cell.angle_gamma   90.00
#
_symmetry.space_group_name_H-M   'P 1'
#
loop_
_entity.id
_entity.type
_entity.pdbx_description
1 polymer ?
#
loop_
_entity_poly.entity_id
_entity_poly.type
_entity_poly.pdbx_seq_one_letter_code
_entity_poly.pdbx_strand_id
1 'polypeptide(L)'
;IVSVLIIVLGVLMYLKDAKENAAQEQNSPVSASGEQVAIYDVATQTEADSVAAIYGLQPGQIEAELQPDGRRQMRIPVRKIHTVRPYDNLETLQLLYGVPKEKIIKVNGLKGGYLDPAREIIIPL
;
A
#
# COMPACT_ATOMS: atom_id res chain seq x y z
N ILE A 1 2.57 -23.34 -24.09
CA ILE A 1 1.87 -22.12 -24.60
C ILE A 1 0.43 -22.06 -24.09
N VAL A 2 -0.37 -23.13 -24.25
CA VAL A 2 -1.76 -23.20 -23.76
C VAL A 2 -1.88 -22.97 -22.23
N SER A 3 -0.97 -23.53 -21.43
CA SER A 3 -1.03 -23.38 -19.96
C SER A 3 -0.76 -21.97 -19.44
N VAL A 4 0.06 -21.18 -20.15
CA VAL A 4 0.35 -19.79 -19.76
C VAL A 4 -0.86 -18.90 -20.06
N LEU A 5 -1.57 -19.19 -21.15
CA LEU A 5 -2.77 -18.45 -21.55
C LEU A 5 -3.92 -18.63 -20.54
N ILE A 6 -4.06 -19.82 -19.95
CA ILE A 6 -5.07 -20.11 -18.92
C ILE A 6 -4.75 -19.34 -17.63
N ILE A 7 -3.49 -19.25 -17.24
CA ILE A 7 -3.06 -18.48 -16.07
C ILE A 7 -3.32 -16.99 -16.29
N VAL A 8 -2.97 -16.46 -17.47
CA VAL A 8 -3.20 -15.04 -17.80
C VAL A 8 -4.70 -14.71 -17.85
N LEU A 9 -5.54 -15.57 -18.43
CA LEU A 9 -6.99 -15.38 -18.47
C LEU A 9 -7.63 -15.51 -17.08
N GLY A 10 -7.16 -16.45 -16.26
CA GLY A 10 -7.62 -16.60 -14.87
C GLY A 10 -7.29 -15.36 -14.03
N VAL A 11 -6.07 -14.84 -14.17
CA VAL A 11 -5.64 -13.59 -13.51
C VAL A 11 -6.46 -12.40 -14.04
N LEU A 12 -6.71 -12.30 -15.36
CA LEU A 12 -7.50 -11.19 -15.92
C LEU A 12 -8.97 -11.21 -15.47
N MET A 13 -9.57 -12.40 -15.36
CA MET A 13 -10.95 -12.58 -14.90
C MET A 13 -11.06 -12.27 -13.41
N TYR A 14 -10.08 -12.70 -12.60
CA TYR A 14 -10.01 -12.35 -11.18
C TYR A 14 -9.77 -10.86 -10.95
N LEU A 15 -8.99 -10.20 -11.81
CA LEU A 15 -8.78 -8.74 -11.75
C LEU A 15 -10.04 -7.95 -12.13
N LYS A 16 -10.91 -8.50 -12.98
CA LYS A 16 -12.18 -7.87 -13.34
C LYS A 16 -13.15 -7.88 -12.15
N ASP A 17 -13.28 -9.02 -11.47
CA ASP A 17 -14.07 -9.14 -10.24
C ASP A 17 -13.43 -8.37 -9.07
N ALA A 18 -12.10 -8.32 -8.97
CA ALA A 18 -11.41 -7.51 -7.96
C ALA A 18 -11.63 -6.01 -8.18
N LYS A 19 -11.76 -5.55 -9.43
CA LYS A 19 -12.04 -4.14 -9.73
C LYS A 19 -13.50 -3.76 -9.47
N GLU A 20 -14.43 -4.72 -9.65
CA GLU A 20 -15.85 -4.54 -9.32
C GLU A 20 -16.11 -4.67 -7.79
N ASN A 21 -15.34 -5.51 -7.09
CA ASN A 21 -15.39 -5.64 -5.62
C ASN A 21 -14.52 -4.63 -4.86
N ALA A 22 -13.55 -3.97 -5.51
CA ALA A 22 -12.78 -2.84 -4.96
C ALA A 22 -13.66 -1.60 -4.68
N ALA A 23 -14.92 -1.60 -5.13
CA ALA A 23 -15.90 -0.57 -4.79
C ALA A 23 -16.51 -0.75 -3.39
N GLN A 24 -16.25 -1.86 -2.69
CA GLN A 24 -16.44 -1.89 -1.24
C GLN A 24 -15.18 -1.40 -0.55
N GLU A 25 -15.00 -0.08 -0.64
CA GLU A 25 -14.22 0.74 0.28
C GLU A 25 -14.86 0.60 1.68
N GLN A 26 -14.77 -0.59 2.28
CA GLN A 26 -14.97 -0.74 3.72
C GLN A 26 -13.82 0.03 4.34
N ASN A 27 -14.10 1.32 4.61
CA ASN A 27 -13.31 2.24 5.41
C ASN A 27 -12.91 1.53 6.70
N SER A 28 -11.79 0.81 6.60
CA SER A 28 -11.21 0.04 7.69
C SER A 28 -10.58 1.04 8.66
N PRO A 29 -10.63 0.74 9.96
CA PRO A 29 -10.39 1.71 11.01
C PRO A 29 -9.03 2.38 10.81
N VAL A 30 -9.04 3.72 10.86
CA VAL A 30 -7.82 4.50 11.10
C VAL A 30 -7.14 3.85 12.30
N SER A 31 -6.02 3.17 12.08
CA SER A 31 -5.24 2.60 13.18
C SER A 31 -4.93 3.74 14.14
N ALA A 32 -4.91 3.49 15.46
CA ALA A 32 -4.59 4.51 16.46
C ALA A 32 -3.23 5.19 16.22
N SER A 33 -2.39 4.61 15.34
CA SER A 33 -1.11 5.15 14.85
C SER A 33 -1.21 6.11 13.66
N GLY A 34 -2.40 6.47 13.16
CA GLY A 34 -2.56 7.33 11.97
C GLY A 34 -2.25 6.63 10.64
N GLU A 35 -2.31 5.30 10.63
CA GLU A 35 -2.04 4.46 9.46
C GLU A 35 -3.37 3.95 8.87
N GLN A 36 -3.58 4.21 7.57
CA GLN A 36 -4.73 3.71 6.82
C GLN A 36 -4.31 2.46 6.06
N VAL A 37 -5.09 1.38 6.23
CA VAL A 37 -4.79 0.06 5.70
C VAL A 37 -5.94 -0.41 4.81
N ALA A 38 -5.62 -0.90 3.62
CA ALA A 38 -6.53 -1.65 2.76
C ALA A 38 -6.37 -3.16 3.04
N ILE A 39 -7.48 -3.87 3.11
CA ILE A 39 -7.52 -5.31 3.41
C ILE A 39 -7.88 -6.05 2.12
N TYR A 40 -7.06 -7.04 1.77
CA TYR A 40 -7.30 -7.93 0.62
C TYR A 40 -7.31 -9.38 1.07
N ASP A 41 -8.32 -10.14 0.64
CA ASP A 41 -8.29 -11.60 0.77
C ASP A 41 -7.38 -12.17 -0.33
N VAL A 42 -6.33 -12.89 0.08
CA VAL A 42 -5.37 -13.54 -0.82
C VAL A 42 -5.30 -15.04 -0.50
N ALA A 43 -5.15 -15.88 -1.51
CA ALA A 43 -5.01 -17.32 -1.33
C ALA A 43 -3.56 -17.71 -1.05
N THR A 44 -2.59 -16.97 -1.60
CA THR A 44 -1.15 -17.30 -1.49
C THR A 44 -0.27 -16.08 -1.19
N GLN A 45 0.94 -16.32 -0.69
CA GLN A 45 1.95 -15.28 -0.51
C GLN A 45 2.34 -14.63 -1.85
N THR A 46 2.39 -15.41 -2.92
CA THR A 46 2.72 -14.90 -4.27
C THR A 46 1.67 -13.93 -4.79
N GLU A 47 0.38 -14.17 -4.48
CA GLU A 47 -0.68 -13.21 -4.75
C GLU A 47 -0.51 -11.94 -3.91
N ALA A 48 -0.16 -12.06 -2.64
CA ALA A 48 0.15 -10.92 -1.79
C ALA A 48 1.29 -10.07 -2.38
N ASP A 49 2.39 -10.71 -2.79
CA ASP A 49 3.54 -10.04 -3.40
C ASP A 49 3.15 -9.34 -4.72
N SER A 50 2.24 -9.94 -5.50
CA SER A 50 1.72 -9.36 -6.74
C SER A 50 0.85 -8.13 -6.50
N VAL A 51 -0.01 -8.17 -5.47
CA VAL A 51 -0.81 -7.00 -5.07
C VAL A 51 0.10 -5.90 -4.53
N ALA A 52 1.11 -6.22 -3.72
CA ALA A 52 2.09 -5.25 -3.23
C ALA A 52 2.85 -4.55 -4.36
N ALA A 53 3.23 -5.27 -5.40
CA ALA A 53 3.89 -4.70 -6.57
C ALA A 53 3.03 -3.65 -7.29
N ILE A 54 1.70 -3.79 -7.31
CA ILE A 54 0.78 -2.79 -7.89
C ILE A 54 0.85 -1.47 -7.11
N TYR A 55 1.02 -1.55 -5.78
CA TYR A 55 1.17 -0.38 -4.92
C TYR A 55 2.62 0.14 -4.84
N GLY A 56 3.59 -0.59 -5.42
CA GLY A 56 5.01 -0.24 -5.36
C GLY A 56 5.64 -0.55 -4.00
N LEU A 57 5.03 -1.43 -3.22
CA LEU A 57 5.50 -1.82 -1.91
C LEU A 57 6.54 -2.93 -2.01
N GLN A 58 7.58 -2.84 -1.19
CA GLN A 58 8.63 -3.84 -1.10
C GLN A 58 8.18 -5.05 -0.26
N PRO A 59 8.69 -6.26 -0.58
CA PRO A 59 8.50 -7.45 0.27
C PRO A 59 8.97 -7.16 1.70
N GLY A 60 8.07 -7.23 2.67
CA GLY A 60 8.33 -6.86 4.08
C GLY A 60 7.64 -5.57 4.54
N GLN A 61 7.03 -4.80 3.64
CA GLN A 61 6.10 -3.70 3.98
C GLN A 61 4.64 -4.15 4.11
N ILE A 62 4.38 -5.44 3.89
CA ILE A 62 3.05 -6.05 3.92
C ILE A 62 3.03 -7.20 4.92
N GLU A 63 1.91 -7.35 5.61
CA GLU A 63 1.66 -8.49 6.49
C GLU A 63 0.48 -9.27 5.92
N ALA A 64 0.71 -10.55 5.58
CA ALA A 64 -0.34 -11.49 5.20
C ALA A 64 -0.60 -12.41 6.41
N GLU A 65 -1.68 -12.13 7.13
CA GLU A 65 -2.06 -12.87 8.33
C GLU A 65 -3.03 -14.00 7.95
N LEU A 66 -2.80 -15.20 8.48
CA LEU A 66 -3.73 -16.32 8.34
C LEU A 66 -4.87 -16.13 9.36
N GLN A 67 -6.07 -15.92 8.86
CA GLN A 67 -7.25 -15.79 9.70
C GLN A 67 -7.77 -17.16 10.19
N PRO A 68 -8.57 -17.18 11.28
CA PRO A 68 -9.17 -18.40 11.83
C PRO A 68 -10.07 -19.17 10.85
N ASP A 69 -10.58 -18.50 9.82
CA ASP A 69 -11.41 -19.11 8.77
C ASP A 69 -10.59 -19.76 7.63
N GLY A 70 -9.26 -19.77 7.75
CA GLY A 70 -8.33 -20.36 6.80
C GLY A 70 -7.98 -19.46 5.62
N ARG A 71 -8.54 -18.25 5.50
CA ARG A 71 -8.15 -17.27 4.49
C ARG A 71 -6.93 -16.48 4.96
N ARG A 72 -6.11 -15.98 4.02
CA ARG A 72 -5.08 -15.00 4.35
C ARG A 72 -5.61 -13.61 4.07
N GLN A 73 -5.58 -12.76 5.08
CA GLN A 73 -5.81 -11.33 4.91
C GLN A 73 -4.49 -10.61 4.77
N MET A 74 -4.31 -10.02 3.60
CA MET A 74 -3.21 -9.11 3.33
C MET A 74 -3.61 -7.72 3.77
N ARG A 75 -2.81 -7.15 4.66
CA ARG A 75 -2.95 -5.79 5.15
C ARG A 75 -1.94 -4.90 4.43
N ILE A 76 -2.46 -4.00 3.61
CA ILE A 76 -1.65 -3.08 2.82
C ILE A 76 -1.77 -1.69 3.41
N PRO A 77 -0.72 -1.14 4.03
CA PRO A 77 -0.75 0.25 4.43
C PRO A 77 -0.77 1.10 3.15
N VAL A 78 -1.84 1.88 2.97
CA VAL A 78 -2.03 2.75 1.80
C VAL A 78 -1.72 4.20 2.13
N ARG A 79 -1.77 4.56 3.42
CA ARG A 79 -1.33 5.87 3.92
C ARG A 79 -0.76 5.76 5.31
N LYS A 80 0.26 6.56 5.59
CA LYS A 80 0.84 6.67 6.93
C LYS A 80 1.06 8.12 7.31
N ILE A 81 0.66 8.50 8.51
CA ILE A 81 1.04 9.79 9.08
C ILE A 81 2.46 9.69 9.62
N HIS A 82 3.33 10.58 9.16
CA HIS A 82 4.70 10.72 9.61
C HIS A 82 4.91 12.09 10.25
N THR A 83 5.36 12.13 11.49
CA THR A 83 5.82 13.36 12.14
C THR A 83 7.25 13.64 11.72
N VAL A 84 7.45 14.71 10.93
CA VAL A 84 8.75 15.14 10.42
C VAL A 84 9.72 15.36 11.59
N ARG A 85 10.84 14.65 11.58
CA ARG A 85 11.92 14.80 12.55
C ARG A 85 12.93 15.84 12.08
N PRO A 86 13.72 16.41 13.00
CA PRO A 86 14.91 17.17 12.60
C PRO A 86 15.74 16.33 11.61
N TYR A 87 16.20 16.96 10.53
CA TYR A 87 16.97 16.36 9.43
C TYR A 87 16.21 15.49 8.44
N ASP A 88 14.90 15.27 8.63
CA ASP A 88 14.10 14.68 7.56
C ASP A 88 14.06 15.59 6.35
N ASN A 89 14.23 14.99 5.18
CA ASN A 89 14.02 15.62 3.91
C ASN A 89 13.31 14.63 2.98
N LEU A 90 12.84 15.10 1.83
CA LEU A 90 12.08 14.25 0.93
C LEU A 90 12.89 13.06 0.40
N GLU A 91 14.21 13.16 0.31
CA GLU A 91 15.07 12.05 -0.14
C GLU A 91 15.18 10.98 0.94
N THR A 92 15.36 11.37 2.21
CA THR A 92 15.38 10.41 3.32
C THR A 92 14.03 9.73 3.49
N LEU A 93 12.93 10.45 3.37
CA LEU A 93 11.58 9.88 3.43
C LEU A 93 11.29 8.96 2.25
N GLN A 94 11.75 9.31 1.04
CA GLN A 94 11.63 8.44 -0.12
C GLN A 94 12.35 7.10 0.10
N LEU A 95 13.57 7.13 0.64
CA LEU A 95 14.32 5.91 0.95
C LEU A 95 13.68 5.12 2.09
N LEU A 96 13.21 5.81 3.13
CA LEU A 96 12.60 5.19 4.30
C LEU A 96 11.29 4.46 3.96
N TYR A 97 10.47 5.05 3.10
CA TYR A 97 9.13 4.54 2.79
C TYR A 97 9.03 3.87 1.42
N GLY A 98 10.05 3.98 0.56
CA GLY A 98 10.00 3.50 -0.82
C GLY A 98 9.12 4.34 -1.73
N VAL A 99 8.70 5.53 -1.30
CA VAL A 99 7.72 6.37 -1.99
C VAL A 99 8.41 7.53 -2.71
N PRO A 100 8.17 7.76 -4.02
CA PRO A 100 8.74 8.91 -4.72
C PRO A 100 8.37 10.25 -4.07
N LYS A 101 9.35 11.14 -3.92
CA LYS A 101 9.15 12.47 -3.31
C LYS A 101 8.04 13.28 -3.97
N GLU A 102 7.83 13.13 -5.28
CA GLU A 102 6.76 13.80 -6.03
C GLU A 102 5.37 13.38 -5.53
N LYS A 103 5.20 12.11 -5.16
CA LYS A 103 3.95 11.58 -4.58
C LYS A 103 3.71 12.21 -3.20
N ILE A 104 4.77 12.33 -2.38
CA ILE A 104 4.73 12.97 -1.05
C ILE A 104 4.38 14.45 -1.18
N ILE A 105 5.04 15.19 -2.07
CA ILE A 105 4.78 16.62 -2.33
C ILE A 105 3.33 16.82 -2.74
N LYS A 106 2.84 16.04 -3.72
CA LYS A 106 1.49 16.19 -4.29
C LYS A 106 0.41 15.96 -3.23
N VAL A 107 0.56 14.94 -2.40
CA VAL A 107 -0.44 14.60 -1.37
C VAL A 107 -0.47 15.62 -0.24
N ASN A 108 0.68 16.21 0.10
CA ASN A 108 0.79 17.16 1.21
C ASN A 108 0.73 18.64 0.79
N GLY A 109 0.64 18.92 -0.51
CA GLY A 109 0.65 20.29 -1.03
C GLY A 109 1.94 21.06 -0.71
N LEU A 110 3.08 20.37 -0.61
CA LEU A 110 4.36 21.00 -0.26
C LEU A 110 4.83 21.92 -1.38
N LYS A 111 5.24 23.15 -1.03
CA LYS A 111 5.85 24.10 -1.97
C LYS A 111 7.36 24.10 -1.78
N GLY A 112 8.10 23.79 -2.85
CA GLY A 112 9.57 23.82 -2.82
C GLY A 112 10.23 22.65 -2.06
N GLY A 113 9.46 21.65 -1.64
CA GLY A 113 9.98 20.45 -0.98
C GLY A 113 10.50 20.65 0.45
N TYR A 114 10.19 21.79 1.06
CA TYR A 114 10.51 22.06 2.46
C TYR A 114 9.62 21.24 3.40
N LEU A 115 10.23 20.69 4.46
CA LEU A 115 9.54 19.96 5.52
C LEU A 115 9.74 20.71 6.85
N ASP A 116 8.64 21.15 7.45
CA ASP A 116 8.64 21.74 8.78
C ASP A 116 8.89 20.66 9.84
N PRO A 117 9.91 20.75 10.70
CA PRO A 117 10.07 19.82 11.81
C PRO A 117 8.84 19.80 12.72
N ALA A 118 8.54 18.64 13.29
CA ALA A 118 7.37 18.33 14.12
C ALA A 118 6.01 18.41 13.41
N ARG A 119 5.97 18.75 12.11
CA ARG A 119 4.74 18.70 11.33
C ARG A 119 4.39 17.27 10.95
N GLU A 120 3.10 16.96 10.97
CA GLU A 120 2.57 15.71 10.41
C GLU A 120 2.37 15.83 8.89
N ILE A 121 2.86 14.83 8.17
CA ILE A 121 2.67 14.69 6.73
C ILE A 121 2.15 13.29 6.41
N ILE A 122 1.41 13.19 5.31
CA ILE A 122 0.86 11.95 4.80
C ILE A 122 1.87 11.32 3.84
N ILE A 123 2.28 10.09 4.13
CA ILE A 123 3.06 9.25 3.23
C ILE A 123 2.11 8.35 2.46
N PRO A 124 1.95 8.54 1.14
CA PRO A 124 1.10 7.70 0.31
C PRO A 124 1.87 6.45 -0.09
N LEU A 125 1.66 5.37 0.65
CA LEU A 125 2.26 4.06 0.42
C LEU A 125 1.67 3.39 -0.83
#